data_AF-A0A6V7LYD6-F1
#
_entry.id   AF-A0A6V7LYD6-F1
#
_cell.length_a   1.000
_cell.length_b   1.000
_cell.length_c   1.000
_cell.angle_alpha   90.00
_cell.angle_beta   90.00
_cell.angle_gamma   90.00
#
_symmetry.space_group_name_H-M   'P 1'
#
loop_
_entity.id
_entity.type
_entity.pdbx_description
1 polymer ?
#
loop_
_entity_poly.entity_id
_entity_poly.type
_entity_poly.pdbx_seq_one_letter_code
_entity_poly.pdbx_strand_id
1 'polypeptide(L)'
;VMQIKNHLASLESLESALIPSIISFYLDPRNEELRVNAKLLTTQWQLTLEQLGHTINLIIHPAVFCQVVWDDLQSRVLEISNNFSQAQVALIIQRATALAAQLKVALEDIGIMNSKPSTIALVRELKA
;
A
#
# COMPACT_ATOMS: atom_id res chain seq x y z
N VAL A 1 -12.27 -1.42 -13.47
CA VAL A 1 -13.43 -1.29 -12.54
C VAL A 1 -13.96 -2.62 -12.03
N MET A 2 -14.29 -3.61 -12.89
CA MET A 2 -14.79 -4.92 -12.43
C MET A 2 -13.82 -5.65 -11.49
N GLN A 3 -12.52 -5.66 -11.80
CA GLN A 3 -11.50 -6.23 -10.92
C GLN A 3 -11.47 -5.57 -9.54
N ILE A 4 -11.61 -4.24 -9.45
CA ILE A 4 -11.70 -3.53 -8.16
C ILE A 4 -12.88 -4.03 -7.35
N LYS A 5 -14.06 -4.16 -7.98
CA LYS A 5 -15.26 -4.70 -7.32
C LYS A 5 -15.05 -6.14 -6.83
N ASN A 6 -14.36 -6.96 -7.62
CA ASN A 6 -14.04 -8.34 -7.24
C ASN A 6 -13.12 -8.40 -6.02
N HIS A 7 -12.04 -7.62 -5.99
CA HIS A 7 -11.15 -7.58 -4.82
C HIS A 7 -11.88 -7.08 -3.56
N LEU A 8 -12.75 -6.07 -3.69
CA LEU A 8 -13.57 -5.59 -2.57
C LEU A 8 -14.52 -6.68 -2.04
N ALA A 9 -15.21 -7.39 -2.94
CA ALA A 9 -16.07 -8.51 -2.55
C ALA A 9 -15.26 -9.66 -1.90
N SER A 10 -14.05 -9.94 -2.39
CA SER A 10 -13.15 -10.91 -1.76
C SER A 10 -12.71 -10.49 -0.37
N LEU A 11 -12.40 -9.20 -0.15
CA LEU A 11 -12.05 -8.68 1.18
C LEU A 11 -13.22 -8.79 2.15
N GLU A 12 -14.41 -8.39 1.72
CA GLU A 12 -15.64 -8.49 2.53
C GLU A 12 -15.94 -9.95 2.90
N SER A 13 -15.80 -10.88 1.94
CA SER A 13 -15.95 -12.31 2.22
C SER A 13 -14.88 -12.83 3.19
N LEU A 14 -13.61 -12.43 3.04
CA LEU A 14 -12.52 -12.89 3.90
C LEU A 14 -12.67 -12.36 5.33
N GLU A 15 -13.13 -11.12 5.50
CA GLU A 15 -13.34 -10.49 6.81
C GLU A 15 -14.27 -11.34 7.70
N SER A 16 -15.35 -11.87 7.09
CA SER A 16 -16.33 -12.70 7.79
C SER A 16 -15.74 -13.98 8.43
N ALA A 17 -14.65 -14.50 7.87
CA ALA A 17 -13.91 -15.66 8.40
C ALA A 17 -12.69 -15.25 9.24
N LEU A 18 -12.02 -14.15 8.87
CA LEU A 18 -10.81 -13.67 9.53
C LEU A 18 -11.07 -13.26 10.98
N ILE A 19 -12.11 -12.47 11.22
CA ILE A 19 -12.42 -11.95 12.56
C ILE A 19 -12.69 -13.12 13.55
N PRO A 20 -13.57 -14.10 13.25
CA PRO A 20 -13.75 -15.26 14.11
C PRO A 20 -12.50 -16.11 14.32
N SER A 21 -11.65 -16.25 13.30
CA SER A 21 -10.40 -17.01 13.42
C SER A 21 -9.41 -16.32 14.36
N ILE A 22 -9.30 -15.00 14.29
CA ILE A 22 -8.45 -14.22 15.21
C ILE A 22 -8.99 -14.34 16.64
N ILE A 23 -10.30 -14.17 16.83
CA ILE A 23 -10.93 -14.31 18.15
C ILE A 23 -10.66 -15.70 18.73
N SER A 24 -10.88 -16.77 17.95
CA SER A 24 -10.61 -18.14 18.38
C SER A 24 -9.16 -18.34 18.80
N PHE A 25 -8.20 -17.80 18.03
CA PHE A 25 -6.79 -17.84 18.38
C PHE A 25 -6.47 -17.11 19.70
N TYR A 26 -7.09 -15.95 19.95
CA TYR A 26 -6.92 -15.23 21.22
C TYR A 26 -7.51 -15.98 22.42
N LEU A 27 -8.56 -16.77 22.21
CA LEU A 27 -9.17 -17.59 23.26
C LEU A 27 -8.31 -18.80 23.65
N ASP A 28 -7.58 -19.39 22.70
CA ASP A 28 -6.58 -20.44 22.99
C ASP A 28 -5.28 -20.27 22.17
N PRO A 29 -4.36 -19.40 22.63
CA PRO A 29 -3.15 -19.07 21.87
C PRO A 29 -2.13 -20.21 21.73
N ARG A 30 -2.29 -21.28 22.51
CA ARG A 30 -1.41 -22.46 22.48
C ARG A 30 -1.87 -23.49 21.45
N ASN A 31 -3.10 -23.37 20.95
CA ASN A 31 -3.59 -24.20 19.88
C ASN A 31 -2.93 -23.80 18.56
N GLU A 32 -2.09 -24.69 18.03
CA GLU A 32 -1.32 -24.47 16.81
C GLU A 32 -2.23 -24.34 15.57
N GLU A 33 -3.32 -25.10 15.51
CA GLU A 33 -4.27 -25.06 14.40
C GLU A 33 -4.95 -23.69 14.30
N LEU A 34 -5.42 -23.14 15.43
CA LEU A 34 -6.03 -21.81 15.48
C LEU A 34 -5.04 -20.72 15.07
N ARG A 35 -3.77 -20.84 15.50
CA ARG A 35 -2.70 -19.92 15.10
C ARG A 35 -2.43 -19.96 13.60
N VAL A 36 -2.33 -21.17 13.03
CA VAL A 36 -2.08 -21.35 11.60
C VAL A 36 -3.24 -20.81 10.78
N ASN A 37 -4.49 -21.08 11.19
CA ASN A 37 -5.67 -20.59 10.50
C ASN A 37 -5.75 -19.04 10.51
N ALA A 38 -5.55 -18.41 11.69
CA ALA A 38 -5.55 -16.96 11.80
C ALA A 38 -4.44 -16.32 10.94
N LYS A 39 -3.25 -16.94 10.93
CA LYS A 39 -2.14 -16.51 10.08
C LYS A 39 -2.48 -16.64 8.59
N LEU A 40 -3.05 -17.77 8.16
CA LEU A 40 -3.43 -18.01 6.77
C LEU A 40 -4.41 -16.95 6.27
N LEU A 41 -5.49 -16.71 7.01
CA LEU A 41 -6.51 -15.74 6.63
C LEU A 41 -5.94 -14.31 6.65
N THR A 42 -5.07 -13.98 7.60
CA THR A 42 -4.40 -12.67 7.65
C THR A 42 -3.53 -12.47 6.41
N THR A 43 -2.71 -13.46 6.04
CA THR A 43 -1.87 -13.41 4.85
C THR A 43 -2.73 -13.25 3.58
N GLN A 44 -3.83 -13.99 3.46
CA GLN A 44 -4.71 -13.90 2.31
C GLN A 44 -5.40 -12.53 2.19
N TRP A 45 -5.83 -11.96 3.32
CA TRP A 45 -6.41 -10.62 3.37
C TRP A 45 -5.39 -9.54 2.96
N GLN A 46 -4.16 -9.62 3.47
CA GLN A 46 -3.06 -8.73 3.08
C GLN A 46 -2.74 -8.82 1.58
N LEU A 47 -2.64 -10.04 1.04
CA LEU A 47 -2.41 -10.25 -0.39
C LEU A 47 -3.52 -9.64 -1.25
N THR A 48 -4.78 -9.81 -0.83
CA THR A 48 -5.94 -9.26 -1.56
C THR A 48 -5.93 -7.72 -1.52
N LEU A 49 -5.51 -7.12 -0.41
CA LEU A 49 -5.31 -5.67 -0.31
C LEU A 49 -4.18 -5.17 -1.22
N GLU A 50 -3.06 -5.87 -1.27
CA GLU A 50 -1.95 -5.52 -2.17
C GLU A 50 -2.38 -5.56 -3.64
N GLN A 51 -3.13 -6.60 -4.03
CA GLN A 51 -3.68 -6.74 -5.39
C GLN A 51 -4.69 -5.64 -5.72
N LEU A 52 -5.56 -5.28 -4.77
CA LEU A 52 -6.47 -4.14 -4.91
C LEU A 52 -5.68 -2.84 -5.11
N GLY A 53 -4.67 -2.59 -4.27
CA GLY A 53 -3.81 -1.42 -4.36
C GLY A 53 -3.10 -1.32 -5.72
N HIS A 54 -2.55 -2.43 -6.21
CA HIS A 54 -1.96 -2.50 -7.55
C HIS A 54 -2.98 -2.18 -8.65
N THR A 55 -4.17 -2.78 -8.59
CA THR A 55 -5.25 -2.55 -9.56
C THR A 55 -5.70 -1.08 -9.58
N ILE A 56 -5.79 -0.45 -8.41
CA ILE A 56 -6.10 0.98 -8.29
C ILE A 56 -4.96 1.81 -8.89
N ASN A 57 -3.71 1.43 -8.63
CA ASN A 57 -2.57 2.18 -9.15
C ASN A 57 -2.51 2.21 -10.68
N LEU A 58 -2.95 1.15 -11.35
CA LEU A 58 -3.01 1.07 -12.82
C LEU A 58 -4.02 2.05 -13.45
N ILE A 59 -5.04 2.52 -12.71
CA ILE A 59 -6.06 3.43 -13.25
C ILE A 59 -5.83 4.89 -12.90
N ILE A 60 -4.86 5.17 -12.02
CA ILE A 60 -4.52 6.52 -11.61
C ILE A 60 -3.54 7.12 -12.62
N HIS A 61 -3.82 8.33 -13.09
CA HIS A 61 -2.89 9.06 -13.96
C HIS A 61 -1.62 9.46 -13.17
N PRO A 62 -0.41 9.00 -13.56
CA PRO A 62 0.80 9.21 -12.75
C PRO A 62 1.12 10.68 -12.48
N ALA A 63 0.98 11.55 -13.49
CA ALA A 63 1.26 12.98 -13.31
C ALA A 63 0.32 13.66 -12.30
N VAL A 64 -0.95 13.27 -12.28
CA VAL A 64 -1.95 13.82 -11.33
C VAL A 64 -1.61 13.34 -9.92
N PHE A 65 -1.23 12.07 -9.78
CA PHE A 65 -0.79 11.52 -8.51
C PHE A 65 0.46 12.23 -7.96
N CYS A 66 1.47 12.45 -8.81
CA CYS A 66 2.68 13.18 -8.43
C CYS A 66 2.36 14.60 -7.93
N GLN A 67 1.47 15.31 -8.61
CA GLN A 67 1.06 16.66 -8.19
C GLN A 67 0.40 16.64 -6.82
N VAL A 68 -0.57 15.74 -6.60
CA VAL A 68 -1.28 15.63 -5.32
C VAL A 68 -0.33 15.28 -4.18
N VAL A 69 0.61 14.34 -4.40
CA VAL A 69 1.60 13.99 -3.38
C VAL A 69 2.56 15.15 -3.12
N TRP A 70 2.99 15.86 -4.14
CA TRP A 70 3.84 17.04 -3.99
C TRP A 70 3.19 18.12 -3.13
N ASP A 71 1.92 18.46 -3.42
CA ASP A 71 1.17 19.47 -2.70
C ASP A 71 1.01 19.09 -1.21
N ASP A 72 0.69 17.82 -0.91
CA ASP A 72 0.58 17.30 0.46
C ASP A 72 1.93 17.32 1.18
N LEU A 73 3.01 16.88 0.53
CA LEU A 73 4.36 16.88 1.11
C LEU A 73 4.83 18.31 1.41
N GLN A 74 4.59 19.26 0.50
CA GLN A 74 4.96 20.65 0.69
C GLN A 74 4.24 21.25 1.91
N SER A 75 2.94 21.01 2.04
CA SER A 75 2.17 21.45 3.22
C SER A 75 2.73 20.89 4.52
N ARG A 76 3.06 19.59 4.54
CA ARG A 76 3.59 18.91 5.73
C ARG A 76 4.99 19.37 6.12
N VAL A 77 5.86 19.61 5.15
CA VAL A 77 7.21 20.14 5.42
C VAL A 77 7.11 21.54 6.04
N LEU A 78 6.18 22.38 5.57
CA LEU A 78 5.90 23.69 6.18
C LEU A 78 5.40 23.53 7.62
N GLU A 79 4.50 22.57 7.88
CA GLU A 79 4.03 22.27 9.25
C GLU A 79 5.15 21.79 10.17
N ILE A 80 6.04 20.91 9.72
CA ILE A 80 7.20 20.44 10.50
C ILE A 80 8.17 21.57 10.78
N SER A 81 8.40 22.45 9.80
CA SER A 81 9.27 23.63 9.97
C SER A 81 8.74 24.56 11.07
N ASN A 82 7.43 24.58 11.30
CA ASN A 82 6.80 25.38 12.33
C ASN A 82 6.70 24.64 13.68
N ASN A 83 6.43 23.33 13.65
CA ASN A 83 6.32 22.47 14.82
C ASN A 83 6.73 21.03 14.49
N PHE A 84 7.90 20.62 14.97
CA PHE A 84 8.39 19.26 14.73
C PHE A 84 7.47 18.21 15.38
N SER A 85 6.93 17.30 14.57
CA SER A 85 6.02 16.24 15.00
C SER A 85 6.39 14.90 14.36
N GLN A 86 6.60 13.88 15.19
CA GLN A 86 6.86 12.51 14.72
C GLN A 86 5.73 11.97 13.84
N ALA A 87 4.48 12.35 14.13
CA ALA A 87 3.34 11.95 13.31
C ALA A 87 3.42 12.54 11.90
N GLN A 88 3.87 13.79 11.77
CA GLN A 88 4.06 14.42 10.46
C GLN A 88 5.21 13.79 9.68
N VAL A 89 6.31 13.45 10.36
CA VAL A 89 7.42 12.70 9.75
C VAL A 89 6.94 11.34 9.24
N ALA A 90 6.14 10.61 10.03
CA ALA A 90 5.59 9.32 9.61
C ALA A 90 4.67 9.44 8.37
N LEU A 91 3.83 10.50 8.32
CA LEU A 91 2.97 10.76 7.17
C LEU A 91 3.77 11.13 5.91
N ILE A 92 4.84 11.90 6.03
CA ILE A 92 5.76 12.20 4.92
C ILE A 92 6.37 10.91 4.36
N ILE A 93 6.88 10.04 5.23
CA ILE A 93 7.45 8.75 4.84
C ILE A 93 6.40 7.89 4.12
N GLN A 94 5.18 7.83 4.65
CA GLN A 94 4.08 7.09 4.04
C GLN A 94 3.75 7.61 2.63
N ARG A 95 3.72 8.94 2.44
CA ARG A 95 3.43 9.57 1.15
C ARG A 95 4.55 9.36 0.13
N ALA A 96 5.81 9.49 0.55
CA ALA A 96 6.96 9.19 -0.29
C ALA A 96 6.97 7.72 -0.74
N THR A 97 6.64 6.79 0.17
CA THR A 97 6.53 5.36 -0.13
C THR A 97 5.43 5.08 -1.16
N ALA A 98 4.26 5.73 -1.00
CA ALA A 98 3.16 5.61 -1.95
C ALA A 98 3.54 6.14 -3.34
N LEU A 99 4.27 7.27 -3.42
CA LEU A 99 4.81 7.81 -4.65
C LEU A 99 5.78 6.86 -5.34
N ALA A 100 6.73 6.28 -4.61
CA ALA A 100 7.64 5.30 -5.15
C ALA A 100 6.90 4.08 -5.73
N ALA A 101 5.85 3.59 -5.05
CA ALA A 101 5.02 2.50 -5.53
C ALA A 101 4.25 2.86 -6.81
N GLN A 102 3.67 4.06 -6.89
CA GLN A 102 2.96 4.54 -8.08
C GLN A 102 3.88 4.70 -9.28
N LEU A 103 5.03 5.36 -9.10
CA LEU A 103 6.02 5.53 -10.16
C LEU A 103 6.56 4.19 -10.65
N LYS A 104 6.72 3.20 -9.77
CA LYS A 104 7.10 1.84 -10.17
C LYS A 104 6.06 1.21 -11.08
N VAL A 105 4.77 1.29 -10.74
CA VAL A 105 3.68 0.75 -11.58
C VAL A 105 3.64 1.46 -12.93
N ALA A 106 3.80 2.78 -12.96
CA ALA A 106 3.87 3.54 -14.21
C ALA A 106 5.06 3.13 -15.10
N LEU A 107 6.24 2.87 -14.50
CA LEU A 107 7.42 2.38 -15.23
C LEU A 107 7.22 0.96 -15.77
N GLU A 108 6.53 0.09 -15.02
CA GLU A 108 6.17 -1.25 -15.47
C GLU A 108 5.22 -1.20 -16.68
N ASP A 109 4.25 -0.27 -16.67
CA ASP A 109 3.29 -0.06 -17.76
C ASP A 109 3.94 0.48 -19.05
N ILE A 110 4.87 1.44 -18.93
CA ILE A 110 5.64 1.99 -20.06
C ILE A 110 6.64 0.95 -20.63
N GLY A 111 7.00 -0.05 -19.83
CA GLY A 111 8.05 -1.02 -20.11
C GLY A 111 9.43 -0.49 -19.72
N ILE A 112 10.14 -1.28 -18.90
CA ILE A 112 11.47 -0.95 -18.35
C ILE A 112 12.49 -0.63 -19.46
N MET A 113 12.39 -1.29 -20.62
CA MET A 113 13.31 -1.06 -21.75
C MET A 113 13.12 0.29 -22.46
N ASN A 114 11.95 0.91 -22.30
CA ASN A 114 11.64 2.23 -22.86
C ASN A 114 11.95 3.36 -21.87
N SER A 115 12.33 3.03 -20.64
CA SER A 115 12.55 3.97 -19.55
C SER A 115 14.03 4.28 -19.38
N LYS A 116 14.35 5.55 -19.08
CA LYS A 116 15.74 5.97 -18.83
C LYS A 116 16.28 5.28 -17.55
N PRO A 117 17.50 4.72 -17.56
CA PRO A 117 18.10 4.11 -16.38
C PRO A 117 18.17 5.04 -15.16
N SER A 118 18.35 6.35 -15.39
CA SER A 118 18.34 7.37 -14.34
C SER A 118 16.98 7.51 -13.64
N THR A 119 15.88 7.38 -14.38
CA THR A 119 14.53 7.41 -13.81
C THR A 119 14.27 6.18 -12.93
N ILE A 120 14.76 5.02 -13.35
CA ILE A 120 14.65 3.78 -12.56
C ILE A 120 15.47 3.88 -11.27
N ALA A 121 16.66 4.48 -11.33
CA ALA A 121 17.51 4.70 -10.15
C ALA A 121 16.83 5.63 -9.13
N LEU A 122 16.27 6.76 -9.59
CA LEU A 122 15.55 7.71 -8.73
C LEU A 122 14.35 7.09 -8.01
N VAL A 123 13.56 6.27 -8.71
CA VAL A 123 12.41 5.57 -8.10
C VAL A 123 12.86 4.54 -7.06
N ARG A 124 14.03 3.91 -7.25
CA ARG A 124 14.60 3.00 -6.24
C ARG A 124 15.10 3.75 -5.02
N GLU A 125 15.75 4.90 -5.20
CA GLU A 125 16.25 5.73 -4.10
C GLU A 125 15.10 6.26 -3.22
N LEU A 126 13.95 6.62 -3.82
CA LEU A 126 12.75 7.03 -3.07
C LEU A 126 12.17 5.93 -2.15
N LYS A 127 12.57 4.67 -2.34
CA LYS A 127 12.11 3.53 -1.55
C LYS A 127 13.12 3.10 -0.46
N ALA A 128 14.38 3.53 -0.57
CA ALA A 128 15.48 3.14 0.32
C ALA A 128 15.54 4.03 1.58
#